data_AF-A0A1E3WFL5-F1
#
_entry.id   AF-A0A1E3WFL5-F1
#
_cell.length_a   1.000
_cell.length_b   1.000
_cell.length_c   1.000
_cell.angle_alpha   90.00
_cell.angle_beta   90.00
_cell.angle_gamma   90.00
#
_symmetry.space_group_name_H-M   'P 1'
#
loop_
_entity.id
_entity.type
_entity.pdbx_description
1 polymer ?
#
loop_
_entity_poly.entity_id
_entity_poly.type
_entity_poly.pdbx_seq_one_letter_code
_entity_poly.pdbx_strand_id
1 'polypeptide(L)'
;MTFSFFQLNQFSSVLDSYRVHALMIEDFLESQIHELKEKTANSDCLSTEMSIGVHDACSDEIEVIFPSIQRRAQVIVSYSVLEHQMQQVCESIEKETDSLIKLKDLASNGIIDKCQKYLEKVALVTFPQNSESWREVLFIQQIRNSLVHADGLIKTGNQDLRGYINKCKYLEISRDNKVVLLSGFTVHCVDVYCHFLTDLYVSISGEN
;
A
#
# COMPACT_ATOMS: atom_id res chain seq x y z
N MET A 1 -7.72 -22.61 20.11
CA MET A 1 -7.25 -22.19 18.78
C MET A 1 -5.76 -21.93 18.93
N THR A 2 -4.90 -22.87 18.55
CA THR A 2 -3.43 -22.68 18.62
C THR A 2 -2.97 -22.10 17.30
N PHE A 3 -3.38 -20.86 17.02
CA PHE A 3 -2.89 -20.10 15.88
C PHE A 3 -1.40 -19.80 16.15
N SER A 4 -0.51 -20.58 15.54
CA SER A 4 0.87 -20.73 16.03
C SER A 4 1.72 -19.46 15.86
N PHE A 5 2.61 -19.19 16.82
CA PHE A 5 3.67 -18.15 16.73
C PHE A 5 4.49 -18.22 15.43
N PHE A 6 4.53 -19.42 14.81
CA PHE A 6 5.15 -19.65 13.51
C PHE A 6 4.46 -18.87 12.37
N GLN A 7 3.12 -18.78 12.37
CA GLN A 7 2.38 -18.02 11.34
C GLN A 7 2.62 -16.51 11.47
N LEU A 8 2.66 -15.99 12.71
CA LEU A 8 3.02 -14.58 12.95
C LEU A 8 4.42 -14.26 12.43
N ASN A 9 5.41 -15.10 12.73
CA ASN A 9 6.78 -14.92 12.23
C ASN A 9 6.86 -15.01 10.71
N GLN A 10 6.10 -15.91 10.09
CA GLN A 10 6.06 -16.05 8.63
C GLN A 10 5.50 -14.79 7.98
N PHE A 11 4.40 -14.23 8.49
CA PHE A 11 3.81 -13.01 7.97
C PHE A 11 4.70 -11.78 8.18
N SER A 12 5.32 -11.65 9.37
CA SER A 12 6.30 -10.59 9.63
C SER A 12 7.44 -10.65 8.63
N SER A 13 8.01 -11.84 8.40
CA SER A 13 9.12 -12.03 7.45
C SER A 13 8.76 -11.65 6.01
N VAL A 14 7.53 -11.98 5.57
CA VAL A 14 7.04 -11.56 4.24
C VAL A 14 6.95 -10.05 4.16
N LEU A 15 6.30 -9.39 5.12
CA LEU A 15 6.17 -7.92 5.11
C LEU A 15 7.51 -7.22 5.26
N ASP A 16 8.43 -7.73 6.08
CA ASP A 16 9.80 -7.22 6.20
C ASP A 16 10.55 -7.28 4.85
N SER A 17 10.36 -8.36 4.09
CA SER A 17 10.93 -8.48 2.74
C SER A 17 10.38 -7.41 1.79
N TYR A 18 9.08 -7.13 1.86
CA TYR A 18 8.45 -6.05 1.07
C TYR A 18 8.87 -4.66 1.54
N ARG A 19 9.10 -4.48 2.84
CA ARG A 19 9.60 -3.24 3.42
C ARG A 19 11.02 -2.94 2.93
N VAL A 20 11.91 -3.94 2.97
CA VAL A 20 13.28 -3.84 2.45
C VAL A 20 13.26 -3.58 0.95
N HIS A 21 12.41 -4.28 0.20
CA HIS A 21 12.24 -4.03 -1.23
C HIS A 21 11.79 -2.60 -1.52
N ALA A 22 10.81 -2.07 -0.78
CA ALA A 22 10.34 -0.70 -0.95
C ALA A 22 11.47 0.32 -0.70
N LEU A 23 12.31 0.10 0.31
CA LEU A 23 13.49 0.93 0.58
C LEU A 23 14.53 0.86 -0.56
N MET A 24 14.84 -0.34 -1.03
CA MET A 24 15.77 -0.52 -2.16
C MET A 24 15.29 0.16 -3.43
N ILE A 25 13.98 0.15 -3.68
CA ILE A 25 13.39 0.84 -4.82
C ILE A 25 13.50 2.36 -4.68
N GLU A 26 13.26 2.93 -3.50
CA GLU A 26 13.45 4.38 -3.30
C GLU A 26 14.91 4.80 -3.47
N ASP A 27 15.86 4.06 -2.89
CA ASP A 27 17.30 4.30 -3.07
C ASP A 27 17.72 4.20 -4.55
N PHE A 28 17.19 3.21 -5.27
CA PHE A 28 17.37 3.09 -6.71
C PHE A 28 16.79 4.27 -7.47
N LEU A 29 15.56 4.70 -7.16
CA LEU A 29 14.93 5.85 -7.81
C LEU A 29 15.76 7.12 -7.60
N GLU A 30 16.21 7.38 -6.37
CA GLU A 30 17.07 8.52 -6.03
C GLU A 30 18.39 8.48 -6.82
N SER A 31 19.04 7.32 -6.85
CA SER A 31 20.30 7.11 -7.57
C SER A 31 20.15 7.34 -9.09
N GLN A 32 19.08 6.80 -9.70
CA GLN A 32 18.82 6.97 -11.13
C GLN A 32 18.50 8.41 -11.49
N ILE A 33 17.71 9.10 -10.67
CA ILE A 33 17.41 10.53 -10.87
C ILE A 33 18.72 11.34 -10.82
N HIS A 34 19.60 11.05 -9.85
CA HIS A 34 20.88 11.72 -9.73
C HIS A 34 21.80 11.47 -10.94
N GLU A 35 21.99 10.21 -11.33
CA GLU A 35 22.84 9.85 -12.48
C GLU A 35 22.36 10.49 -13.78
N LEU A 36 21.04 10.50 -14.00
CA LEU A 36 20.46 11.08 -15.22
C LEU A 36 20.61 12.61 -15.24
N LYS A 37 20.45 13.28 -14.09
CA LYS A 37 20.71 14.73 -13.93
C LYS A 37 22.15 15.10 -14.27
N GLU A 38 23.11 14.32 -13.78
CA GLU A 38 24.53 14.55 -14.10
C GLU A 38 24.81 14.38 -15.60
N LYS A 39 24.19 13.38 -16.25
CA LYS A 39 24.34 13.16 -17.69
C LYS A 39 23.72 14.29 -18.52
N THR A 40 22.58 14.85 -18.11
CA THR A 40 21.97 15.99 -18.81
C THR A 40 22.83 17.25 -18.66
N ALA A 41 23.31 17.54 -17.44
CA ALA A 41 24.19 18.67 -17.17
C ALA A 41 25.52 18.61 -17.95
N ASN A 42 26.07 17.40 -18.14
CA ASN A 42 27.30 17.20 -18.91
C ASN A 42 27.07 17.25 -20.44
N SER A 43 25.86 16.93 -20.91
CA SER A 43 25.46 16.98 -22.33
C SER A 43 25.24 18.42 -22.83
N ASP A 44 24.77 19.31 -21.96
CA ASP A 44 24.48 20.72 -22.30
C ASP A 44 25.71 21.56 -22.69
N CYS A 45 26.93 21.01 -22.56
CA CYS A 45 28.16 21.69 -22.99
C CYS A 45 28.41 21.62 -24.52
N LEU A 46 27.62 20.89 -25.32
CA LEU A 46 27.96 20.63 -26.74
C LEU A 46 26.91 20.92 -27.82
N SER A 47 25.73 21.49 -27.53
CA SER A 47 24.77 21.86 -28.60
C SER A 47 23.76 22.93 -28.18
N THR A 48 24.13 24.21 -28.32
CA THR A 48 23.35 25.36 -27.85
C THR A 48 22.13 25.73 -28.71
N GLU A 49 21.82 25.06 -29.82
CA GLU A 49 20.77 25.55 -30.74
C GLU A 49 19.79 24.47 -31.22
N MET A 50 19.23 23.67 -30.30
CA MET A 50 17.94 23.02 -30.56
C MET A 50 17.21 22.67 -29.27
N SER A 51 15.99 23.21 -29.10
CA SER A 51 14.90 22.65 -28.27
C SER A 51 14.87 22.83 -26.74
N ILE A 52 14.77 24.09 -26.28
CA ILE A 52 14.35 24.41 -24.89
C ILE A 52 13.10 23.62 -24.44
N GLY A 53 12.15 23.35 -25.34
CA GLY A 53 10.92 22.59 -25.03
C GLY A 53 11.03 21.05 -25.02
N VAL A 54 12.07 20.46 -25.61
CA VAL A 54 12.30 19.00 -25.56
C VAL A 54 13.11 18.63 -24.31
N HIS A 55 14.01 19.52 -23.88
CA HIS A 55 14.76 19.36 -22.64
C HIS A 55 13.83 19.38 -21.40
N ASP A 56 12.85 20.28 -21.37
CA ASP A 56 11.86 20.40 -20.28
C ASP A 56 10.99 19.13 -20.13
N ALA A 57 10.47 18.62 -21.24
CA ALA A 57 9.64 17.40 -21.24
C ALA A 57 10.43 16.14 -20.81
N CYS A 58 11.71 16.02 -21.19
CA CYS A 58 12.57 14.90 -20.80
C CYS A 58 12.91 14.92 -19.30
N SER A 59 13.12 16.11 -18.73
CA SER A 59 13.38 16.29 -17.30
C SER A 59 12.15 15.90 -16.44
N ASP A 60 10.95 16.30 -16.85
CA ASP A 60 9.69 15.91 -16.19
C ASP A 60 9.44 14.40 -16.24
N GLU A 61 9.72 13.74 -17.37
CA GLU A 61 9.59 12.29 -17.51
C GLU A 61 10.44 11.52 -16.48
N ILE A 62 11.67 11.99 -16.24
CA ILE A 62 12.64 11.31 -15.37
C ILE A 62 12.41 11.65 -13.89
N GLU A 63 12.17 12.92 -13.56
CA GLU A 63 12.10 13.37 -12.17
C GLU A 63 10.74 13.11 -11.52
N VAL A 64 9.67 13.14 -12.31
CA VAL A 64 8.30 13.10 -11.81
C VAL A 64 7.58 11.84 -12.25
N ILE A 65 7.56 11.56 -13.56
CA ILE A 65 6.73 10.47 -14.11
C ILE A 65 7.28 9.10 -13.70
N PHE A 66 8.58 8.86 -13.89
CA PHE A 66 9.19 7.57 -13.58
C PHE A 66 9.06 7.15 -12.10
N PRO A 67 9.41 8.00 -11.11
CA PRO A 67 9.20 7.67 -9.69
C PRO A 67 7.72 7.51 -9.33
N SER A 68 6.84 8.33 -9.92
CA SER A 68 5.40 8.24 -9.69
C SER A 68 4.83 6.90 -10.13
N ILE A 69 5.18 6.42 -11.33
CA ILE A 69 4.76 5.10 -11.82
C ILE A 69 5.23 4.00 -10.87
N GLN A 70 6.51 4.03 -10.48
CA GLN A 70 7.07 3.01 -9.62
C GLN A 70 6.41 2.99 -8.23
N ARG A 71 6.21 4.14 -7.61
CA ARG A 71 5.52 4.25 -6.31
C ARG A 71 4.08 3.75 -6.37
N ARG A 72 3.35 4.09 -7.44
CA ARG A 72 1.98 3.59 -7.66
C ARG A 72 1.96 2.06 -7.73
N ALA A 73 2.89 1.47 -8.48
CA ALA A 73 3.04 0.03 -8.59
C ALA A 73 3.34 -0.62 -7.22
N GLN A 74 4.27 -0.05 -6.44
CA GLN A 74 4.63 -0.53 -5.11
C GLN A 74 3.44 -0.52 -4.13
N VAL A 75 2.62 0.54 -4.12
CA VAL A 75 1.40 0.60 -3.28
C VAL A 75 0.42 -0.51 -3.67
N ILE A 76 0.18 -0.71 -4.96
CA ILE A 76 -0.75 -1.74 -5.45
C ILE A 76 -0.26 -3.14 -5.06
N VAL A 77 1.03 -3.42 -5.26
CA VAL A 77 1.63 -4.72 -4.93
C VAL A 77 1.62 -4.95 -3.41
N SER A 78 2.08 -3.98 -2.61
CA SER A 78 2.09 -4.12 -1.15
C SER A 78 0.68 -4.35 -0.57
N TYR A 79 -0.35 -3.70 -1.12
CA TYR A 79 -1.72 -3.96 -0.70
C TYR A 79 -2.19 -5.37 -1.08
N SER A 80 -1.79 -5.87 -2.25
CA SER A 80 -2.07 -7.25 -2.66
C SER A 80 -1.44 -8.27 -1.70
N VAL A 81 -0.27 -7.94 -1.13
CA VAL A 81 0.36 -8.76 -0.08
C VAL A 81 -0.52 -8.81 1.16
N LEU A 82 -0.99 -7.65 1.66
CA LEU A 82 -1.93 -7.61 2.79
C LEU A 82 -3.18 -8.45 2.52
N GLU A 83 -3.78 -8.33 1.33
CA GLU A 83 -4.95 -9.15 0.94
C GLU A 83 -4.65 -10.64 1.04
N HIS A 84 -3.48 -11.05 0.55
CA HIS A 84 -3.04 -12.44 0.63
C HIS A 84 -2.82 -12.89 2.09
N GLN A 85 -2.16 -12.08 2.93
CA GLN A 85 -1.95 -12.42 4.35
C GLN A 85 -3.30 -12.59 5.09
N MET A 86 -4.23 -11.66 4.90
CA MET A 86 -5.58 -11.73 5.46
C MET A 86 -6.33 -12.99 5.03
N GLN A 87 -6.21 -13.36 3.75
CA GLN A 87 -6.80 -14.58 3.24
C GLN A 87 -6.16 -15.83 3.85
N GLN A 88 -4.83 -15.87 3.99
CA GLN A 88 -4.14 -16.98 4.66
C GLN A 88 -4.57 -17.15 6.12
N VAL A 89 -4.83 -16.05 6.83
CA VAL A 89 -5.38 -16.09 8.18
C VAL A 89 -6.75 -16.77 8.19
N CYS A 90 -7.66 -16.32 7.32
CA CYS A 90 -9.00 -16.88 7.22
C CYS A 90 -8.99 -18.35 6.81
N GLU A 91 -8.18 -18.74 5.82
CA GLU A 91 -8.03 -20.13 5.37
C GLU A 91 -7.46 -21.04 6.46
N SER A 92 -6.58 -20.51 7.31
CA SER A 92 -6.04 -21.27 8.44
C SER A 92 -7.11 -21.53 9.49
N ILE A 93 -7.89 -20.52 9.87
CA ILE A 93 -9.02 -20.67 10.79
C ILE A 93 -10.10 -21.59 10.20
N GLU A 94 -10.38 -21.49 8.90
CA GLU A 94 -11.35 -22.33 8.21
C GLU A 94 -10.99 -23.82 8.24
N LYS A 95 -9.69 -24.15 8.24
CA LYS A 95 -9.19 -25.53 8.38
C LYS A 95 -9.31 -26.05 9.80
N GLU A 96 -9.18 -25.17 10.80
CA GLU A 96 -9.30 -25.51 12.22
C GLU A 96 -10.75 -25.52 12.72
N THR A 97 -11.67 -24.91 11.96
CA THR A 97 -13.09 -24.82 12.31
C THR A 97 -13.94 -25.71 11.41
N ASP A 98 -14.80 -26.52 12.02
CA ASP A 98 -15.83 -27.30 11.31
C ASP A 98 -17.00 -26.43 10.80
N SER A 99 -16.74 -25.16 10.48
CA SER A 99 -17.76 -24.24 9.98
C SER A 99 -18.30 -24.72 8.63
N LEU A 100 -19.63 -24.80 8.54
CA LEU A 100 -20.36 -25.05 7.29
C LEU A 100 -20.23 -23.89 6.30
N ILE A 101 -19.99 -22.67 6.80
CA ILE A 101 -19.80 -21.47 5.98
C ILE A 101 -18.31 -21.27 5.74
N LYS A 102 -17.91 -21.27 4.46
CA LYS A 102 -16.52 -21.08 4.02
C LYS A 102 -16.30 -19.62 3.60
N LEU A 103 -15.06 -19.16 3.60
CA LEU A 103 -14.69 -17.80 3.20
C LEU A 103 -15.25 -17.44 1.82
N LYS A 104 -15.18 -18.39 0.89
CA LYS A 104 -15.66 -18.22 -0.50
C LYS A 104 -17.18 -18.02 -0.62
N ASP A 105 -17.95 -18.44 0.39
CA ASP A 105 -19.41 -18.37 0.37
C ASP A 105 -19.94 -16.97 0.74
N LEU A 106 -19.06 -16.08 1.23
CA LEU A 106 -19.43 -14.74 1.66
C LEU A 106 -19.42 -13.72 0.50
N ALA A 107 -20.50 -12.96 0.40
CA ALA A 107 -20.59 -11.79 -0.48
C ALA A 107 -19.75 -10.62 0.07
N SER A 108 -18.95 -10.00 -0.79
CA SER A 108 -18.04 -8.92 -0.40
C SER A 108 -17.76 -7.89 -1.49
N ASN A 109 -17.24 -6.74 -1.08
CA ASN A 109 -16.75 -5.66 -1.94
C ASN A 109 -15.23 -5.71 -2.14
N GLY A 110 -14.62 -6.89 -2.03
CA GLY A 110 -13.16 -7.10 -2.09
C GLY A 110 -12.68 -8.19 -1.13
N ILE A 111 -11.38 -8.49 -1.16
CA ILE A 111 -10.77 -9.54 -0.32
C ILE A 111 -10.76 -9.12 1.15
N ILE A 112 -10.33 -7.89 1.45
CA ILE A 112 -10.29 -7.37 2.83
C ILE A 112 -11.66 -7.37 3.50
N ASP A 113 -12.71 -6.85 2.84
CA ASP A 113 -14.08 -6.86 3.36
C ASP A 113 -14.61 -8.30 3.57
N LYS A 114 -14.24 -9.23 2.67
CA LYS A 114 -14.59 -10.65 2.82
C LYS A 114 -13.96 -11.27 4.06
N CYS A 115 -12.66 -11.02 4.24
CA CYS A 115 -11.89 -11.55 5.35
C CYS A 115 -12.39 -10.98 6.68
N GLN A 116 -12.64 -9.66 6.75
CA GLN A 116 -13.24 -9.04 7.92
C GLN A 116 -14.58 -9.70 8.29
N LYS A 117 -15.50 -9.82 7.33
CA LYS A 117 -16.81 -10.45 7.56
C LYS A 117 -16.69 -11.89 8.03
N TYR A 118 -15.76 -12.66 7.46
CA TYR A 118 -15.49 -14.03 7.87
C TYR A 118 -15.01 -14.08 9.31
N LEU A 119 -13.99 -13.30 9.63
CA LEU A 119 -13.37 -13.25 10.96
C LEU A 119 -14.40 -12.85 12.03
N GLU A 120 -15.20 -11.81 11.79
CA GLU A 120 -16.19 -11.32 12.75
C GLU A 120 -17.41 -12.24 12.88
N LYS A 121 -17.97 -12.71 11.75
CA LYS A 121 -19.31 -13.34 11.74
C LYS A 121 -19.28 -14.86 11.75
N VAL A 122 -18.20 -15.45 11.25
CA VAL A 122 -18.06 -16.92 11.13
C VAL A 122 -17.08 -17.43 12.18
N ALA A 123 -15.88 -16.84 12.25
CA ALA A 123 -14.87 -17.23 13.22
C ALA A 123 -15.06 -16.60 14.61
N LEU A 124 -15.97 -15.64 14.75
CA LEU A 124 -16.29 -14.93 15.99
C LEU A 124 -15.06 -14.29 16.67
N VAL A 125 -14.11 -13.83 15.86
CA VAL A 125 -12.93 -13.08 16.32
C VAL A 125 -13.35 -11.66 16.67
N THR A 126 -12.84 -11.13 17.79
CA THR A 126 -12.97 -9.72 18.16
C THR A 126 -12.10 -8.87 17.25
N PHE A 127 -12.52 -8.67 16.01
CA PHE A 127 -11.73 -7.97 14.99
C PHE A 127 -11.39 -6.54 15.44
N PRO A 128 -10.15 -6.05 15.25
CA PRO A 128 -9.69 -4.74 15.72
C PRO A 128 -10.23 -3.58 14.85
N GLN A 129 -11.54 -3.56 14.57
CA GLN A 129 -12.21 -2.57 13.71
C GLN A 129 -12.07 -1.11 14.17
N ASN A 130 -11.74 -0.90 15.45
CA ASN A 130 -11.58 0.43 16.04
C ASN A 130 -10.11 0.85 16.17
N SER A 131 -9.15 0.01 15.78
CA SER A 131 -7.73 0.35 15.86
C SER A 131 -7.37 1.45 14.87
N GLU A 132 -6.35 2.23 15.21
CA GLU A 132 -5.82 3.26 14.31
C GLU A 132 -5.22 2.64 13.04
N SER A 133 -4.50 1.51 13.21
CA SER A 133 -3.92 0.72 12.12
C SER A 133 -4.98 0.29 11.10
N TRP A 134 -6.13 -0.20 11.56
CA TRP A 134 -7.22 -0.58 10.66
C TRP A 134 -7.83 0.61 9.92
N ARG A 135 -8.03 1.74 10.62
CA ARG A 135 -8.51 2.97 9.97
C ARG A 135 -7.56 3.42 8.86
N GLU A 136 -6.25 3.33 9.09
CA GLU A 136 -5.25 3.63 8.06
C GLU A 136 -5.29 2.64 6.89
N VAL A 137 -5.45 1.32 7.15
CA VAL A 137 -5.65 0.31 6.10
C VAL A 137 -6.82 0.69 5.19
N LEU A 138 -7.93 1.18 5.74
CA LEU A 138 -9.09 1.62 4.94
C LEU A 138 -8.80 2.86 4.08
N PHE A 139 -7.97 3.80 4.54
CA PHE A 139 -7.55 4.92 3.70
C PHE A 139 -6.58 4.47 2.60
N ILE A 140 -5.63 3.60 2.92
CA ILE A 140 -4.71 3.02 1.94
C ILE A 140 -5.49 2.22 0.89
N GLN A 141 -6.52 1.47 1.28
CA GLN A 141 -7.43 0.79 0.36
C GLN A 141 -8.09 1.76 -0.62
N GLN A 142 -8.61 2.88 -0.12
CA GLN A 142 -9.24 3.90 -0.97
C GLN A 142 -8.24 4.51 -1.96
N ILE A 143 -7.01 4.79 -1.51
CA ILE A 143 -5.92 5.26 -2.37
C ILE A 143 -5.62 4.21 -3.43
N ARG A 144 -5.37 2.95 -3.06
CA ARG A 144 -5.11 1.84 -3.99
C ARG A 144 -6.23 1.71 -5.02
N ASN A 145 -7.48 1.73 -4.57
CA ASN A 145 -8.63 1.62 -5.46
C ASN A 145 -8.69 2.78 -6.46
N SER A 146 -8.36 3.99 -6.01
CA SER A 146 -8.26 5.15 -6.90
C SER A 146 -7.13 4.98 -7.91
N LEU A 147 -5.95 4.50 -7.51
CA LEU A 147 -4.83 4.23 -8.41
C LEU A 147 -5.20 3.22 -9.50
N VAL A 148 -5.88 2.13 -9.14
CA VAL A 148 -6.23 1.04 -10.07
C VAL A 148 -7.41 1.39 -10.97
N HIS A 149 -8.45 2.04 -10.44
CA HIS A 149 -9.74 2.17 -11.13
C HIS A 149 -10.05 3.59 -11.60
N ALA A 150 -9.30 4.59 -11.14
CA ALA A 150 -9.58 6.00 -11.42
C ALA A 150 -8.33 6.82 -11.75
N ASP A 151 -7.22 6.16 -12.11
CA ASP A 151 -5.92 6.81 -12.39
C ASP A 151 -5.49 7.78 -11.28
N GLY A 152 -5.75 7.40 -10.02
CA GLY A 152 -5.43 8.20 -8.84
C GLY A 152 -6.38 9.36 -8.57
N LEU A 153 -7.49 9.54 -9.31
CA LEU A 153 -8.47 10.60 -9.06
C LEU A 153 -9.15 10.43 -7.68
N ILE A 154 -9.10 11.51 -6.89
CA ILE A 154 -9.70 11.62 -5.56
C ILE A 154 -10.97 12.46 -5.65
N LYS A 155 -12.12 11.85 -5.35
CA LYS A 155 -13.43 12.52 -5.37
C LYS A 155 -13.41 13.72 -4.41
N THR A 156 -13.86 14.87 -4.90
CA THR A 156 -13.92 16.13 -4.11
C THR A 156 -14.83 16.03 -2.89
N GLY A 157 -15.88 15.20 -2.95
CA GLY A 157 -16.80 14.97 -1.83
C GLY A 157 -16.25 14.09 -0.71
N ASN A 158 -15.13 13.39 -0.91
CA ASN A 158 -14.55 12.50 0.12
C ASN A 158 -13.62 13.29 1.06
N GLN A 159 -14.21 14.05 1.98
CA GLN A 159 -13.47 14.94 2.88
C GLN A 159 -12.54 14.18 3.83
N ASP A 160 -12.92 12.98 4.27
CA ASP A 160 -12.11 12.17 5.19
C ASP A 160 -10.81 11.72 4.51
N LEU A 161 -10.89 11.18 3.30
CA LEU A 161 -9.71 10.77 2.54
C LEU A 161 -8.82 11.96 2.19
N ARG A 162 -9.40 13.09 1.79
CA ARG A 162 -8.63 14.30 1.50
C ARG A 162 -7.95 14.84 2.76
N GLY A 163 -8.64 14.80 3.90
CA GLY A 163 -8.09 15.16 5.20
C GLY A 163 -6.94 14.24 5.63
N TYR A 164 -7.04 12.94 5.35
CA TYR A 164 -5.95 11.98 5.55
C TYR A 164 -4.75 12.31 4.66
N ILE A 165 -4.96 12.49 3.35
CA ILE A 165 -3.90 12.84 2.40
C ILE A 165 -3.17 14.12 2.84
N ASN A 166 -3.90 15.17 3.17
CA ASN A 166 -3.31 16.47 3.56
C ASN A 166 -2.51 16.44 4.87
N LYS A 167 -2.73 15.44 5.73
CA LYS A 167 -1.97 15.24 6.98
C LYS A 167 -0.78 14.32 6.80
N CYS A 168 -0.78 13.47 5.77
CA CYS A 168 0.28 12.52 5.52
C CYS A 168 1.41 13.19 4.75
N LYS A 169 2.61 13.24 5.35
CA LYS A 169 3.80 13.86 4.72
C LYS A 169 4.28 13.16 3.44
N TYR A 170 3.76 11.98 3.14
CA TYR A 170 4.13 11.19 1.97
C TYR A 170 3.10 11.27 0.83
N LEU A 171 2.06 12.09 0.98
CA LEU A 171 0.97 12.20 0.02
C LEU A 171 0.64 13.65 -0.28
N GLU A 172 0.26 13.90 -1.51
CA GLU A 172 -0.27 15.19 -1.94
C GLU A 172 -1.48 15.01 -2.86
N ILE A 173 -2.24 16.08 -3.06
CA ILE A 173 -3.29 16.16 -4.08
C ILE A 173 -2.84 17.17 -5.13
N SER A 174 -2.71 16.70 -6.38
CA SER A 174 -2.40 17.55 -7.53
C SER A 174 -3.59 18.44 -7.92
N ARG A 175 -3.34 19.43 -8.79
CA ARG A 175 -4.36 20.39 -9.25
C ARG A 175 -5.55 19.72 -9.95
N ASP A 176 -5.32 18.59 -10.61
CA ASP A 176 -6.33 17.75 -11.27
C ASP A 176 -7.01 16.76 -10.31
N ASN A 177 -6.88 16.95 -9.00
CA ASN A 177 -7.42 16.09 -7.94
C ASN A 177 -6.90 14.65 -7.95
N LYS A 178 -5.68 14.40 -8.47
CA LYS A 178 -5.07 13.08 -8.36
C LYS A 178 -4.21 12.99 -7.10
N VAL A 179 -4.15 11.80 -6.53
CA VAL A 179 -3.18 11.50 -5.46
C VAL A 179 -1.78 11.42 -6.06
N VAL A 180 -0.84 12.13 -5.44
CA VAL A 180 0.59 12.07 -5.73
C VAL A 180 1.27 11.36 -4.57
N LEU A 181 2.07 10.34 -4.90
CA LEU A 181 2.80 9.53 -3.93
C LEU A 181 4.24 10.03 -3.84
N LEU A 182 4.63 10.48 -2.65
CA LEU A 182 6.00 10.90 -2.37
C LEU A 182 6.83 9.73 -1.83
N SER A 183 8.15 9.95 -1.77
CA SER A 183 9.09 8.94 -1.26
C SER A 183 8.70 8.48 0.14
N GLY A 184 8.76 7.17 0.37
CA GLY A 184 8.49 6.56 1.67
C GLY A 184 7.04 6.17 1.94
N PHE A 185 6.07 6.52 1.08
CA PHE A 185 4.67 6.14 1.29
C PHE A 185 4.47 4.61 1.30
N THR A 186 5.15 3.87 0.42
CA THR A 186 5.06 2.39 0.42
C THR A 186 5.56 1.79 1.73
N VAL A 187 6.66 2.33 2.28
CA VAL A 187 7.20 1.87 3.57
C VAL A 187 6.17 2.14 4.68
N HIS A 188 5.57 3.33 4.69
CA HIS A 188 4.46 3.67 5.59
C HIS A 188 3.31 2.66 5.49
N CYS A 189 2.89 2.30 4.26
CA CYS A 189 1.84 1.31 4.06
C CYS A 189 2.21 -0.05 4.68
N VAL A 190 3.43 -0.55 4.43
CA VAL A 190 3.88 -1.83 4.98
C VAL A 190 3.94 -1.80 6.51
N ASP A 191 4.44 -0.71 7.10
CA ASP A 191 4.46 -0.54 8.54
C ASP A 191 3.04 -0.56 9.14
N VAL A 192 2.07 0.12 8.49
CA VAL A 192 0.65 0.06 8.89
C VAL A 192 0.10 -1.36 8.80
N TYR A 193 0.43 -2.11 7.75
CA TYR A 193 0.00 -3.50 7.59
C TYR A 193 0.55 -4.39 8.70
N CYS A 194 1.83 -4.22 9.06
CA CYS A 194 2.45 -4.93 10.17
C CYS A 194 1.69 -4.67 11.48
N HIS A 195 1.48 -3.40 11.84
CA HIS A 195 0.74 -3.05 13.07
C HIS A 195 -0.67 -3.64 13.09
N PHE A 196 -1.40 -3.53 11.96
CA PHE A 196 -2.74 -4.11 11.87
C PHE A 196 -2.76 -5.64 12.01
N LEU A 197 -1.85 -6.35 11.36
CA LEU A 197 -1.77 -7.81 11.48
C LEU A 197 -1.34 -8.23 12.88
N THR A 198 -0.51 -7.45 13.58
CA THR A 198 -0.21 -7.67 14.99
C THR A 198 -1.46 -7.52 15.85
N ASP A 199 -2.22 -6.42 15.71
CA ASP A 199 -3.47 -6.20 16.45
C ASP A 199 -4.48 -7.34 16.20
N LEU A 200 -4.57 -7.80 14.95
CA LEU A 200 -5.44 -8.90 14.56
C LEU A 200 -4.98 -10.22 15.18
N TYR A 201 -3.68 -10.51 15.19
CA TYR A 201 -3.15 -11.73 15.77
C TYR A 201 -3.39 -11.80 17.28
N VAL A 202 -3.16 -10.69 18.00
CA VAL A 202 -3.48 -10.57 19.43
C VAL A 202 -4.96 -10.90 19.68
N SER A 203 -5.84 -10.35 18.83
CA SER A 203 -7.29 -10.60 18.89
C SER A 203 -7.68 -12.06 18.62
N ILE A 204 -6.93 -12.77 17.77
CA ILE A 204 -7.16 -14.20 17.45
C ILE A 204 -6.63 -15.11 18.57
N SER A 205 -5.46 -14.81 19.11
CA SER A 205 -4.81 -15.61 20.16
C SER A 205 -5.52 -15.51 21.52
N GLY A 206 -6.38 -14.51 21.70
CA GLY A 206 -7.10 -14.27 22.96
C GLY A 206 -6.19 -13.77 24.08
N GLU A 207 -4.99 -13.28 23.74
CA GLU A 207 -4.08 -12.62 24.65
C GLU A 207 -4.58 -11.17 24.87
N ASN A 208 -5.47 -10.98 25.84
CA ASN A 208 -5.84 -9.66 26.36
C ASN A 208 -5.20 -9.44 27.74
#